data_AF-A0A645EX08-F1
#
_entry.id   AF-A0A645EX08-F1
#
_cell.length_a   1.000
_cell.length_b   1.000
_cell.length_c   1.000
_cell.angle_alpha   90.00
_cell.angle_beta   90.00
_cell.angle_gamma   90.00
#
_symmetry.space_group_name_H-M   'P 1'
#
loop_
_entity.id
_entity.type
_entity.pdbx_description
1 polymer ?
#
loop_
_entity_poly.entity_id
_entity_poly.type
_entity_poly.pdbx_seq_one_letter_code
_entity_poly.pdbx_strand_id
1 'polypeptide(L)'
;MLVCGTESRGHLAGHSLLAIHANGIDEQGRIKGSQGAIPFIENISKTAVERFQQQVTLLNRIGLNDPEEIRKLVEKYKNEDKAYPEEPMVVCAPKKRQPSFAVPTSGDVIISEEFVMDSNAGIICLAEDL
;
A
#
# COMPACT_ATOMS: atom_id res chain seq x y z
N MET A 1 5.90 -1.64 -15.66
CA MET A 1 6.42 -2.31 -14.44
C MET A 1 6.81 -3.74 -14.78
N LEU A 2 8.06 -4.11 -14.51
CA LEU A 2 8.56 -5.49 -14.66
C LEU A 2 8.27 -6.26 -13.36
N VAL A 3 7.59 -7.41 -13.48
CA VAL A 3 7.35 -8.32 -12.35
C VAL A 3 8.20 -9.56 -12.57
N CYS A 4 9.30 -9.69 -11.83
CA CYS A 4 10.28 -10.77 -11.95
C CYS A 4 10.73 -11.29 -10.58
N GLY A 5 11.62 -12.28 -10.57
CA GLY A 5 12.07 -12.97 -9.37
C GLY A 5 11.22 -14.18 -9.02
N THR A 6 11.70 -14.98 -8.08
CA THR A 6 10.97 -16.14 -7.55
C THR A 6 9.70 -15.71 -6.84
N GLU A 7 8.57 -16.34 -7.18
CA GLU A 7 7.28 -16.01 -6.58
C GLU A 7 7.23 -16.39 -5.09
N SER A 8 6.56 -15.55 -4.30
CA SER A 8 6.36 -15.81 -2.87
C SER A 8 5.33 -16.91 -2.65
N ARG A 9 5.69 -17.92 -1.84
CA ARG A 9 4.76 -19.00 -1.49
C ARG A 9 3.65 -18.48 -0.57
N GLY A 10 2.41 -18.85 -0.88
CA GLY A 10 1.22 -18.44 -0.10
C GLY A 10 0.78 -16.99 -0.36
N HIS A 11 1.71 -16.03 -0.29
CA HIS A 11 1.39 -14.63 -0.58
C HIS A 11 1.11 -14.39 -2.07
N LEU A 12 1.85 -15.06 -2.97
CA LEU A 12 1.71 -14.93 -4.42
C LEU A 12 1.63 -13.47 -4.87
N ALA A 13 2.64 -12.68 -4.47
CA ALA A 13 2.63 -11.23 -4.60
C ALA A 13 2.69 -10.79 -6.07
N GLY A 14 3.54 -11.43 -6.88
CA GLY A 14 3.63 -11.16 -8.32
C GLY A 14 2.31 -11.46 -9.03
N HIS A 15 1.73 -12.62 -8.75
CA HIS A 15 0.41 -13.01 -9.24
C HIS A 15 -0.69 -12.03 -8.80
N SER A 16 -0.67 -11.57 -7.55
CA SER A 16 -1.62 -10.57 -7.04
C SER A 16 -1.49 -9.23 -7.77
N LEU A 17 -0.27 -8.79 -8.09
CA LEU A 17 -0.02 -7.59 -8.89
C LEU A 17 -0.57 -7.71 -10.32
N LEU A 18 -0.42 -8.89 -10.94
CA LEU A 18 -1.01 -9.17 -12.25
C LEU A 18 -2.54 -9.16 -12.18
N ALA A 19 -3.12 -9.77 -11.15
CA ALA A 19 -4.56 -9.88 -10.97
C ALA A 19 -5.23 -8.52 -10.73
N ILE A 20 -4.65 -7.65 -9.88
CA ILE A 20 -5.19 -6.31 -9.66
C ILE A 20 -5.10 -5.44 -10.91
N HIS A 21 -4.03 -5.57 -11.69
CA HIS A 21 -3.91 -4.83 -12.95
C HIS A 21 -4.93 -5.28 -13.98
N ALA A 22 -5.15 -6.59 -14.13
CA ALA A 22 -6.12 -7.12 -15.09
C ALA A 22 -7.57 -6.88 -14.67
N ASN A 23 -7.88 -7.07 -13.38
CA ASN A 23 -9.26 -7.21 -12.92
C ASN A 23 -9.70 -6.13 -11.93
N GLY A 24 -8.78 -5.42 -11.29
CA GLY A 24 -9.08 -4.49 -10.21
C GLY A 24 -9.52 -5.17 -8.92
N ILE A 25 -10.22 -4.42 -8.07
CA ILE A 25 -10.75 -4.87 -6.77
C ILE A 25 -12.28 -4.96 -6.77
N ASP A 26 -12.85 -5.80 -5.90
CA ASP A 26 -14.30 -5.86 -5.67
C ASP A 26 -14.79 -4.78 -4.67
N GLU A 27 -16.04 -4.87 -4.23
CA GLU A 27 -16.64 -3.93 -3.27
C GLU A 27 -16.03 -4.01 -1.86
N GLN A 28 -15.47 -5.16 -1.49
CA GLN A 28 -14.83 -5.40 -0.21
C GLN A 28 -13.31 -5.14 -0.27
N GLY A 29 -12.80 -4.65 -1.40
CA GLY A 29 -11.37 -4.39 -1.60
C GLY A 29 -10.55 -5.63 -1.91
N ARG A 30 -11.17 -6.78 -2.19
CA ARG A 30 -10.46 -7.99 -2.59
C ARG A 30 -9.97 -7.87 -4.03
N ILE A 31 -8.73 -8.27 -4.28
CA ILE A 31 -8.18 -8.34 -5.64
C ILE A 31 -8.84 -9.51 -6.39
N LYS A 32 -9.59 -9.17 -7.45
CA LYS A 32 -10.32 -10.16 -8.24
C LYS A 32 -9.35 -11.09 -8.99
N GLY A 33 -9.53 -12.39 -8.83
CA GLY A 33 -8.71 -13.41 -9.48
C GLY A 33 -7.35 -13.65 -8.83
N SER A 34 -7.00 -12.98 -7.73
CA SER A 34 -5.76 -13.30 -7.01
C SER A 34 -5.89 -14.64 -6.25
N GLN A 35 -4.83 -15.44 -6.32
CA GLN A 35 -4.67 -16.70 -5.58
C GLN A 35 -3.92 -16.52 -4.26
N GLY A 36 -3.46 -15.31 -3.92
CA GLY A 36 -2.79 -15.03 -2.65
C GLY A 36 -3.70 -15.31 -1.46
N ALA A 37 -3.11 -15.70 -0.32
CA ALA A 37 -3.86 -16.08 0.88
C ALA A 37 -4.78 -14.96 1.42
N ILE A 38 -4.31 -13.71 1.41
CA ILE A 38 -5.05 -12.55 1.93
C ILE A 38 -4.95 -11.38 0.90
N PRO A 39 -5.64 -11.46 -0.24
CA PRO A 39 -5.45 -10.52 -1.34
C PRO A 39 -6.44 -9.35 -1.23
N PHE A 40 -6.29 -8.52 -0.20
CA PHE A 40 -7.15 -7.35 0.05
C PHE A 40 -6.35 -6.05 0.04
N ILE A 41 -6.95 -5.00 -0.50
CA ILE A 41 -6.47 -3.62 -0.43
C ILE A 41 -7.59 -2.75 0.15
N GLU A 42 -7.48 -2.48 1.45
CA GLU A 42 -8.52 -1.76 2.20
C GLU A 42 -8.31 -0.23 2.21
N ASN A 43 -7.10 0.23 1.91
CA ASN A 43 -6.70 1.63 2.11
C ASN A 43 -6.59 2.44 0.81
N ILE A 44 -6.96 1.85 -0.33
CA ILE A 44 -6.83 2.45 -1.66
C ILE A 44 -8.20 2.45 -2.34
N SER A 45 -8.58 3.58 -2.94
CA SER A 45 -9.86 3.71 -3.65
C SER A 45 -9.85 2.96 -4.97
N LYS A 46 -11.05 2.58 -5.47
CA LYS A 46 -11.21 1.99 -6.81
C LYS A 46 -10.63 2.88 -7.92
N THR A 47 -10.83 4.19 -7.83
CA THR A 47 -10.26 5.17 -8.77
C THR A 47 -8.72 5.14 -8.80
N ALA A 48 -8.07 4.92 -7.66
CA ALA A 48 -6.62 4.79 -7.62
C ALA A 48 -6.14 3.47 -8.25
N VAL A 49 -6.91 2.40 -8.11
CA VAL A 49 -6.65 1.14 -8.81
C VAL A 49 -6.82 1.32 -10.33
N GLU A 50 -7.90 1.95 -10.78
CA GLU A 50 -8.13 2.27 -12.20
C GLU A 50 -7.01 3.13 -12.78
N ARG A 51 -6.57 4.15 -12.03
CA ARG A 51 -5.41 4.96 -12.41
C ARG A 51 -4.16 4.12 -12.58
N PHE A 52 -3.86 3.21 -11.65
CA PHE A 52 -2.74 2.28 -11.77
C PHE A 52 -2.85 1.38 -13.02
N GLN A 53 -4.06 0.86 -13.31
CA GLN A 53 -4.30 0.01 -14.47
C GLN A 53 -4.02 0.73 -15.79
N GLN A 54 -4.44 1.99 -15.90
CA GLN A 54 -4.24 2.83 -17.09
C GLN A 54 -2.80 3.32 -17.22
N GLN A 55 -2.16 3.65 -16.10
CA GLN A 55 -0.84 4.27 -16.09
C GLN A 55 0.30 3.31 -16.37
N VAL A 56 0.17 2.04 -15.99
CA VAL A 56 1.27 1.09 -16.02
C VAL A 56 0.96 -0.05 -16.98
N THR A 57 1.92 -0.40 -17.84
CA THR A 57 1.93 -1.70 -18.53
C THR A 57 2.70 -2.72 -17.70
N LEU A 58 2.14 -3.91 -17.47
CA LEU A 58 2.83 -5.00 -16.76
C LEU A 58 3.59 -5.90 -17.72
N LEU A 59 4.84 -6.18 -17.38
CA LEU A 59 5.66 -7.19 -18.02
C LEU A 59 5.84 -8.37 -17.08
N ASN A 60 5.07 -9.43 -17.30
CA ASN A 60 5.17 -10.65 -16.51
C ASN A 60 6.44 -11.44 -16.87
N ARG A 61 7.33 -11.59 -15.89
CA ARG A 61 8.56 -12.38 -15.92
C ARG A 61 8.77 -13.10 -14.58
N ILE A 62 7.69 -13.47 -13.89
CA ILE A 62 7.79 -14.21 -12.63
C ILE A 62 8.60 -15.50 -12.87
N GLY A 63 9.55 -15.79 -11.98
CA GLY A 63 10.52 -16.87 -12.11
C GLY A 63 11.84 -16.47 -12.79
N LEU A 64 11.90 -15.33 -13.49
CA LEU A 64 13.15 -14.81 -14.03
C LEU A 64 14.02 -14.26 -12.90
N ASN A 65 15.17 -14.90 -12.64
CA ASN A 65 16.13 -14.50 -11.60
C ASN A 65 17.50 -14.12 -12.17
N ASP A 66 17.72 -14.26 -13.48
CA ASP A 66 19.00 -13.90 -14.10
C ASP A 66 19.17 -12.37 -14.18
N PRO A 67 20.17 -11.77 -13.51
CA PRO A 67 20.36 -10.33 -13.51
C PRO A 67 20.64 -9.74 -14.89
N GLU A 68 21.35 -10.47 -15.76
CA GLU A 68 21.70 -9.96 -17.09
C GLU A 68 20.48 -9.90 -18.01
N GLU A 69 19.61 -10.92 -18.00
CA GLU A 69 18.32 -10.86 -18.69
C GLU A 69 17.39 -9.78 -18.13
N ILE A 70 17.32 -9.63 -16.81
CA ILE A 70 16.53 -8.55 -16.17
C ILE A 70 17.04 -7.19 -16.64
N ARG A 71 18.36 -6.98 -16.64
CA ARG A 71 18.98 -5.74 -17.09
C ARG A 71 18.65 -5.44 -18.55
N LYS A 72 18.73 -6.44 -19.43
CA LYS A 72 18.37 -6.28 -20.86
C LYS A 72 16.91 -5.85 -21.04
N LEU A 73 16.00 -6.39 -20.24
CA LEU A 73 14.60 -5.96 -20.26
C LEU A 73 14.46 -4.51 -19.79
N VAL A 74 15.13 -4.12 -18.70
CA VAL A 74 15.09 -2.74 -18.21
C VAL A 74 15.63 -1.77 -19.28
N GLU A 75 16.79 -2.06 -19.88
CA GLU A 75 17.36 -1.21 -20.94
C GLU A 75 16.47 -1.11 -22.18
N LYS A 76 15.80 -2.21 -22.56
CA LYS A 76 14.86 -2.21 -23.69
C LYS A 76 13.72 -1.21 -23.48
N TYR A 77 13.17 -1.12 -22.28
CA TYR A 77 11.99 -0.29 -21.98
C TYR A 77 12.35 1.08 -21.37
N LYS A 78 13.63 1.33 -21.05
CA LYS A 78 14.10 2.57 -20.41
C LYS A 78 13.71 3.84 -21.18
N ASN A 79 13.68 3.77 -22.51
CA ASN A 79 13.39 4.91 -23.38
C ASN A 79 11.96 4.89 -23.93
N GLU A 80 11.07 3.99 -23.48
CA GLU A 80 9.63 4.08 -23.77
C GLU A 80 9.03 5.19 -22.90
N ASP A 81 9.45 6.42 -23.19
CA ASP A 81 9.37 7.57 -22.30
C ASP A 81 8.15 8.42 -22.62
N LYS A 82 7.00 8.00 -22.08
CA LYS A 82 5.81 8.85 -22.01
C LYS A 82 5.31 8.85 -20.59
N ALA A 83 5.50 10.00 -19.93
CA ALA A 83 4.75 10.30 -18.72
C ALA A 83 3.26 10.13 -19.00
N TYR A 84 2.54 9.59 -18.02
CA TYR A 84 1.09 9.47 -18.13
C TYR A 84 0.48 10.88 -18.21
N PRO A 85 -0.48 11.13 -19.13
CA PRO A 85 -0.85 12.49 -19.57
C PRO A 85 -1.71 13.29 -18.57
N GLU A 86 -1.81 12.85 -17.33
CA GLU A 86 -2.66 13.45 -16.30
C GLU A 86 -1.82 13.80 -15.07
N GLU A 87 -2.29 14.76 -14.28
CA GLU A 87 -1.65 15.22 -13.04
C GLU A 87 -1.36 14.07 -12.06
N PRO A 88 -0.36 14.22 -11.17
CA PRO A 88 -0.06 13.23 -10.13
C PRO A 88 -1.27 12.95 -9.24
N MET A 89 -1.62 11.68 -9.08
CA MET A 89 -2.65 11.25 -8.14
C MET A 89 -2.04 11.02 -6.76
N VAL A 90 -2.46 11.80 -5.76
CA VAL A 90 -2.07 11.59 -4.36
C VAL A 90 -3.10 10.70 -3.68
N VAL A 91 -2.67 9.53 -3.21
CA VAL A 91 -3.51 8.58 -2.48
C VAL A 91 -3.11 8.58 -1.02
N CYS A 92 -3.93 9.19 -0.17
CA CYS A 92 -3.75 9.15 1.28
C CYS A 92 -4.48 7.93 1.85
N ALA A 93 -3.72 6.91 2.28
CA ALA A 93 -4.29 5.81 3.05
C ALA A 93 -4.82 6.36 4.39
N PRO A 94 -6.11 6.18 4.73
CA PRO A 94 -6.61 6.57 6.03
C PRO A 94 -5.89 5.74 7.09
N LYS A 95 -5.13 6.37 7.98
CA LYS A 95 -4.64 5.69 9.19
C LYS A 95 -5.86 5.39 10.05
N LYS A 96 -6.20 4.11 10.26
CA LYS A 96 -7.10 3.74 11.37
C LYS A 96 -6.42 4.18 12.66
N ARG A 97 -6.85 5.32 13.23
CA ARG A 97 -6.51 5.69 14.60
C ARG A 97 -7.20 4.65 15.49
N GLN A 98 -6.44 3.77 16.12
CA GLN A 98 -6.96 3.07 17.28
C GLN A 98 -6.88 4.06 18.45
N PRO A 99 -8.02 4.49 19.05
CA PRO A 99 -7.95 5.15 20.33
C PRO A 99 -7.47 4.11 21.34
N SER A 100 -6.19 4.18 21.73
CA SER A 100 -5.65 3.41 22.85
C SER A 100 -5.88 4.21 24.14
N PHE A 101 -7.10 4.64 24.41
CA PHE A 101 -7.42 5.18 25.73
C PHE A 101 -7.85 4.02 26.62
N ALA A 102 -6.90 3.56 27.45
CA ALA A 102 -7.25 2.98 28.73
C ALA A 102 -7.21 4.12 29.75
N VAL A 103 -8.17 4.13 30.69
CA VAL A 103 -8.31 5.08 31.80
C VAL A 103 -6.93 5.53 32.33
N PRO A 104 -6.70 6.83 32.56
CA PRO A 104 -5.39 7.32 33.02
C PRO A 104 -4.89 6.55 34.23
N THR A 105 -3.83 5.78 34.04
CA THR A 105 -3.13 5.06 35.11
C THR A 105 -1.91 5.85 35.51
N SER A 106 -1.76 6.05 36.83
CA SER A 106 -0.61 6.65 37.53
C SER A 106 0.67 6.74 36.68
N GLY A 107 0.91 7.90 36.08
CA GLY A 107 2.06 8.10 35.18
C GLY A 107 1.89 9.25 34.19
N ASP A 108 0.66 9.74 33.98
CA ASP A 108 0.40 10.82 33.03
C ASP A 108 0.85 12.18 33.55
N VAL A 109 1.46 12.98 32.68
CA VAL A 109 1.95 14.32 32.99
C VAL A 109 0.95 15.33 32.45
N ILE A 110 0.32 16.08 33.35
CA ILE A 110 -0.52 17.23 32.99
C ILE A 110 0.41 18.37 32.60
N ILE A 111 0.40 18.75 31.31
CA ILE A 111 1.22 19.86 30.80
C ILE A 111 0.48 21.19 31.02
N SER A 112 -0.84 21.19 30.87
CA SER A 112 -1.73 22.30 31.21
C SER A 112 -3.15 21.77 31.49
N GLU A 113 -4.08 22.63 31.92
CA GLU A 113 -5.50 22.25 32.12
C GLU A 113 -6.15 21.66 30.86
N GLU A 114 -5.63 22.02 29.69
CA GLU A 114 -6.15 21.59 28.40
C GLU A 114 -5.40 20.40 27.80
N PHE A 115 -4.16 20.12 28.23
CA PHE A 115 -3.30 19.12 27.58
C PHE A 115 -2.66 18.15 28.58
N VAL A 116 -2.80 16.86 28.30
CA VAL A 116 -2.19 15.76 29.06
C VAL A 116 -1.29 14.95 28.16
N MET A 117 -0.16 14.47 28.71
CA MET A 117 0.77 13.60 28.00
C MET A 117 0.74 12.19 28.60
N ASP A 118 0.41 11.21 27.75
CA ASP A 118 0.61 9.80 28.07
C ASP A 118 2.11 9.51 28.03
N SER A 119 2.66 9.15 29.19
CA SER A 119 4.10 8.92 29.35
C SER A 119 4.58 7.59 28.76
N ASN A 120 3.67 6.66 28.47
CA ASN A 120 3.96 5.36 27.87
C ASN A 120 3.96 5.42 26.32
N ALA A 121 3.04 6.19 25.74
CA ALA A 121 2.89 6.38 24.31
C ALA A 121 3.68 7.59 23.79
N GLY A 122 4.04 8.54 24.66
CA GLY A 122 4.73 9.78 24.29
C GLY A 122 3.86 10.73 23.47
N ILE A 123 2.54 10.69 23.67
CA ILE A 123 1.55 11.45 22.91
C ILE A 123 0.94 12.53 23.82
N ILE A 124 0.72 13.72 23.26
CA ILE A 124 -0.02 14.81 23.91
C ILE A 124 -1.46 14.81 23.38
N CYS A 125 -2.43 14.77 24.28
CA CYS A 125 -3.86 14.78 24.03
C CYS A 125 -4.55 15.90 24.81
N LEU A 126 -5.80 16.21 24.44
CA LEU A 126 -6.62 17.15 25.19
C LEU A 126 -7.13 16.50 26.48
N ALA A 127 -7.18 17.26 27.57
CA ALA A 127 -7.64 16.76 28.87
C ALA A 127 -9.12 16.31 28.86
N GLU A 128 -9.92 16.84 27.94
CA GLU A 128 -11.32 16.45 27.74
C GLU A 128 -11.50 15.09 27.03
N ASP A 129 -10.43 14.57 26.41
CA ASP A 129 -10.43 13.25 25.76
C ASP A 129 -10.06 12.11 26.74
N LEU A 130 -9.82 12.42 28.01
CA LEU A 130 -9.50 11.46 29.09
C LEU A 130 -10.74 10.76 29.67
#